data_AF-A0A3M7AWT4-F1
#
_entry.id   AF-A0A3M7AWT4-F1
#
_cell.length_a   1.000
_cell.length_b   1.000
_cell.length_c   1.000
_cell.angle_alpha   90.00
_cell.angle_beta   90.00
_cell.angle_gamma   90.00
#
_symmetry.space_group_name_H-M   'P 1'
#
loop_
_entity.id
_entity.type
_entity.pdbx_description
1 polymer ?
#
loop_
_entity_poly.entity_id
_entity_poly.type
_entity_poly.pdbx_seq_one_letter_code
_entity_poly.pdbx_strand_id
1 'polypeptide(L)'
;GSSRHLSIPNKRCPQGLRAQVFFPACWDGVNVDSPDHKSHMSYPIGNYDNGPCPSSHPVRLISIFYEVIYSVDGFDNRWWDENQHPFVFAQGDRTGFGFHGDFINGWDVDVLQKATDECTANSGNVEDCPLFDLYTGDECQACRLPPSVDEPITGKLDSLPGCNPPTNGPDYAPQQPCNTPAISTPEQQFTDMTDKGWEYVGCGKDGGPRTFQGGVYFDGQMTVAKCMDYCAKEGYSYAGLEYASQCYCDVDYQVADRAPVDGIYGRCAMNCGGDSSEVCGGPNALSIYRACDDGACNNNMFLVNGTGSNNRPRSLESRSEMILPDRSFA
;
A
#
# COMPACT_ATOMS: atom_id res chain seq x y z
N GLY A 1 -23.60 -3.14 21.12
CA GLY A 1 -23.39 -4.17 20.10
C GLY A 1 -23.61 -3.56 18.72
N SER A 2 -22.81 -3.95 17.73
CA SER A 2 -22.97 -3.50 16.35
C SER A 2 -24.22 -4.11 15.72
N SER A 3 -25.04 -3.31 15.02
CA SER A 3 -26.15 -3.84 14.20
C SER A 3 -25.66 -4.26 12.82
N ARG A 4 -26.06 -5.43 12.34
CA ARG A 4 -25.72 -5.94 11.00
C ARG A 4 -26.81 -5.55 9.98
N HIS A 5 -26.39 -5.19 8.78
CA HIS A 5 -27.25 -4.82 7.64
C HIS A 5 -26.67 -5.42 6.37
N LEU A 6 -27.52 -5.72 5.39
CA LEU A 6 -27.08 -6.19 4.07
C LEU A 6 -26.65 -5.04 3.15
N SER A 7 -27.27 -3.88 3.31
CA SER A 7 -26.97 -2.63 2.62
C SER A 7 -26.25 -1.66 3.54
N ILE A 8 -25.79 -0.54 3.00
CA ILE A 8 -25.35 0.59 3.83
C ILE A 8 -26.51 0.99 4.76
N PRO A 9 -26.29 1.12 6.08
CA PRO A 9 -27.37 1.46 7.01
C PRO A 9 -27.89 2.87 6.76
N ASN A 10 -29.21 3.02 6.62
CA ASN A 10 -29.90 4.30 6.67
C ASN A 10 -30.05 4.82 8.10
N LYS A 11 -28.95 4.82 8.87
CA LYS A 11 -28.90 5.40 10.21
C LYS A 11 -27.47 5.78 10.56
N ARG A 12 -27.33 6.77 11.44
CA ARG A 12 -26.02 7.23 11.92
C ARG A 12 -25.22 6.10 12.56
N CYS A 13 -23.93 6.09 12.28
CA CYS A 13 -22.98 5.08 12.72
C CYS A 13 -21.89 5.76 13.58
N PRO A 14 -22.18 6.07 14.86
CA PRO A 14 -21.33 6.92 15.70
C PRO A 14 -19.97 6.29 16.08
N GLN A 15 -19.80 4.99 15.82
CA GLN A 15 -18.54 4.26 16.05
C GLN A 15 -17.90 3.80 14.73
N GLY A 16 -18.26 4.45 13.62
CA GLY A 16 -17.81 4.06 12.29
C GLY A 16 -18.75 3.07 11.59
N LEU A 17 -18.56 2.95 10.28
CA LEU A 17 -19.22 1.97 9.42
C LEU A 17 -18.23 0.85 9.13
N ARG A 18 -18.63 -0.39 9.39
CA ARG A 18 -17.84 -1.57 9.10
C ARG A 18 -18.40 -2.30 7.88
N ALA A 19 -17.65 -2.32 6.80
CA ALA A 19 -17.93 -3.14 5.63
C ALA A 19 -17.09 -4.42 5.71
N GLN A 20 -17.67 -5.56 5.32
CA GLN A 20 -17.03 -6.84 5.56
C GLN A 20 -17.41 -7.86 4.48
N VAL A 21 -16.46 -8.69 4.05
CA VAL A 21 -16.67 -9.79 3.09
C VAL A 21 -16.10 -11.07 3.69
N PHE A 22 -16.91 -12.11 3.77
CA PHE A 22 -16.47 -13.46 4.09
C PHE A 22 -16.48 -14.31 2.83
N PHE A 23 -15.43 -15.08 2.61
CA PHE A 23 -15.39 -16.06 1.54
C PHE A 23 -16.01 -17.39 2.03
N PRO A 24 -16.62 -18.19 1.13
CA PRO A 24 -16.98 -19.56 1.42
C PRO A 24 -15.78 -20.36 1.95
N ALA A 25 -15.96 -21.12 3.03
CA ALA A 25 -14.88 -21.84 3.71
C ALA A 25 -15.02 -23.37 3.65
N CYS A 26 -15.99 -23.89 2.89
CA CYS A 26 -16.24 -25.32 2.74
C CYS A 26 -16.06 -25.72 1.28
N TRP A 27 -15.11 -26.62 1.02
CA TRP A 27 -14.77 -27.13 -0.31
C TRP A 27 -15.36 -28.52 -0.53
N ASP A 28 -15.77 -28.81 -1.77
CA ASP A 28 -16.33 -30.11 -2.18
C ASP A 28 -15.36 -31.30 -2.08
N GLY A 29 -14.06 -31.02 -1.93
CA GLY A 29 -13.01 -32.03 -1.81
C GLY A 29 -12.55 -32.62 -3.13
N VAL A 30 -13.06 -32.10 -4.26
CA VAL A 30 -12.85 -32.68 -5.59
C VAL A 30 -12.40 -31.62 -6.59
N ASN A 31 -13.09 -30.49 -6.69
CA ASN A 31 -12.95 -29.54 -7.79
C ASN A 31 -12.24 -28.26 -7.35
N VAL A 32 -11.06 -27.98 -7.91
CA VAL A 32 -10.37 -26.69 -7.67
C VAL A 32 -11.08 -25.51 -8.33
N ASP A 33 -11.97 -25.79 -9.28
CA ASP A 33 -12.86 -24.84 -9.93
C ASP A 33 -14.09 -25.60 -10.49
N SER A 34 -15.23 -24.92 -10.61
CA SER A 34 -16.47 -25.47 -11.18
C SER A 34 -16.84 -24.71 -12.46
N PRO A 35 -17.66 -25.26 -13.36
CA PRO A 35 -18.05 -24.55 -14.60
C PRO A 35 -18.74 -23.19 -14.37
N ASP A 36 -19.31 -22.96 -13.19
CA ASP A 36 -19.92 -21.70 -12.77
C ASP A 36 -19.01 -20.85 -11.86
N HIS A 37 -17.77 -21.31 -11.63
CA HIS A 37 -16.74 -20.73 -10.76
C HIS A 37 -17.17 -20.47 -9.31
N LYS A 38 -18.23 -21.15 -8.84
CA LYS A 38 -18.86 -20.90 -7.53
C LYS A 38 -19.23 -22.17 -6.78
N SER A 39 -19.86 -23.12 -7.45
CA SER A 39 -20.49 -24.29 -6.82
C SER A 39 -19.51 -25.32 -6.22
N HIS A 40 -18.21 -25.22 -6.47
CA HIS A 40 -17.19 -26.03 -5.78
C HIS A 40 -16.95 -25.58 -4.31
N MET A 41 -17.52 -24.43 -3.92
CA MET A 41 -17.39 -23.86 -2.58
C MET A 41 -18.76 -23.57 -1.94
N SER A 42 -18.82 -23.64 -0.61
CA SER A 42 -20.03 -23.35 0.15
C SER A 42 -19.73 -22.65 1.49
N TYR A 43 -20.72 -21.95 2.02
CA TYR A 43 -20.68 -21.44 3.38
C TYR A 43 -21.02 -22.55 4.39
N PRO A 44 -20.58 -22.43 5.65
CA PRO A 44 -20.99 -23.33 6.72
C PRO A 44 -22.51 -23.36 6.94
N ILE A 45 -23.00 -24.43 7.54
CA ILE A 45 -24.43 -24.54 7.87
C ILE A 45 -24.79 -23.58 9.01
N GLY A 46 -25.84 -22.78 8.79
CA GLY A 46 -26.47 -21.94 9.81
C GLY A 46 -25.79 -20.58 10.02
N ASN A 47 -24.57 -20.37 9.51
CA ASN A 47 -23.89 -19.08 9.55
C ASN A 47 -22.78 -19.00 8.47
N TYR A 48 -22.33 -17.80 8.11
CA TYR A 48 -21.29 -17.60 7.09
C TYR A 48 -19.87 -17.72 7.64
N ASP A 49 -19.64 -17.38 8.91
CA ASP A 49 -18.32 -17.26 9.53
C ASP A 49 -17.97 -18.42 10.49
N ASN A 50 -18.94 -19.25 10.85
CA ASN A 50 -18.75 -20.34 11.81
C ASN A 50 -19.75 -21.48 11.58
N GLY A 51 -19.43 -22.67 12.09
CA GLY A 51 -20.29 -23.85 12.02
C GLY A 51 -19.71 -24.96 11.16
N PRO A 52 -20.39 -26.12 11.13
CA PRO A 52 -19.94 -27.27 10.37
C PRO A 52 -20.14 -27.05 8.87
N CYS A 53 -19.25 -27.63 8.07
CA CYS A 53 -19.45 -27.68 6.63
C CYS A 53 -20.58 -28.64 6.24
N PRO A 54 -21.33 -28.37 5.16
CA PRO A 54 -22.34 -29.28 4.67
C PRO A 54 -21.70 -30.56 4.14
N SER A 55 -22.46 -31.66 4.13
CA SER A 55 -21.98 -32.95 3.61
C SER A 55 -21.61 -32.91 2.13
N SER A 56 -22.15 -31.95 1.36
CA SER A 56 -21.76 -31.70 -0.03
C SER A 56 -20.40 -31.01 -0.16
N HIS A 57 -19.91 -30.35 0.90
CA HIS A 57 -18.63 -29.64 0.93
C HIS A 57 -17.84 -29.99 2.19
N PRO A 58 -17.41 -31.25 2.36
CA PRO A 58 -16.97 -31.75 3.66
C PRO A 58 -15.61 -31.21 4.12
N VAL A 59 -14.83 -30.56 3.24
CA VAL A 59 -13.48 -30.10 3.56
C VAL A 59 -13.52 -28.65 4.05
N ARG A 60 -13.18 -28.42 5.33
CA ARG A 60 -13.04 -27.07 5.89
C ARG A 60 -11.71 -26.48 5.45
N LEU A 61 -11.75 -25.28 4.88
CA LEU A 61 -10.59 -24.47 4.58
C LEU A 61 -10.42 -23.33 5.59
N ILE A 62 -9.25 -22.70 5.55
CA ILE A 62 -8.99 -21.45 6.28
C ILE A 62 -10.02 -20.41 5.83
N SER A 63 -10.63 -19.73 6.78
CA SER A 63 -11.59 -18.67 6.50
C SER A 63 -10.86 -17.41 6.06
N ILE A 64 -11.15 -16.94 4.84
CA ILE A 64 -10.68 -15.65 4.35
C ILE A 64 -11.77 -14.62 4.62
N PHE A 65 -11.35 -13.51 5.23
CA PHE A 65 -12.23 -12.45 5.68
C PHE A 65 -11.55 -11.09 5.48
N TYR A 66 -12.27 -10.15 4.86
CA TYR A 66 -11.86 -8.76 4.78
C TYR A 66 -12.77 -7.88 5.61
N GLU A 67 -12.18 -7.03 6.44
CA GLU A 67 -12.86 -6.01 7.23
C GLU A 67 -12.29 -4.64 6.90
N VAL A 68 -13.16 -3.69 6.61
CA VAL A 68 -12.79 -2.29 6.46
C VAL A 68 -13.65 -1.46 7.39
N ILE A 69 -13.00 -0.69 8.26
CA ILE A 69 -13.65 0.25 9.17
C ILE A 69 -13.50 1.66 8.61
N TYR A 70 -14.63 2.28 8.28
CA TYR A 70 -14.70 3.67 7.83
C TYR A 70 -15.10 4.57 9.01
N SER A 71 -14.28 5.57 9.31
CA SER A 71 -14.65 6.66 10.23
C SER A 71 -15.66 7.56 9.52
N VAL A 72 -16.93 7.48 9.94
CA VAL A 72 -18.03 8.21 9.30
C VAL A 72 -18.74 9.20 10.24
N ASP A 73 -18.35 9.20 11.50
CA ASP A 73 -18.85 10.05 12.59
C ASP A 73 -18.62 11.55 12.29
N GLY A 74 -17.52 11.91 11.64
CA GLY A 74 -17.24 13.28 11.19
C GLY A 74 -18.21 13.84 10.15
N PHE A 75 -19.11 13.01 9.59
CA PHE A 75 -20.09 13.40 8.57
C PHE A 75 -21.53 13.44 9.10
N ASP A 76 -21.73 13.44 10.42
CA ASP A 76 -23.05 13.47 11.06
C ASP A 76 -23.93 14.64 10.61
N ASN A 77 -23.33 15.77 10.23
CA ASN A 77 -24.04 16.95 9.72
C ASN A 77 -24.49 16.82 8.24
N ARG A 78 -24.11 15.75 7.54
CA ARG A 78 -24.46 15.53 6.12
C ARG A 78 -25.62 14.57 5.90
N TRP A 79 -26.21 14.03 6.98
CA TRP A 79 -27.41 13.22 6.91
C TRP A 79 -28.61 14.12 6.61
N TRP A 80 -29.23 13.94 5.44
CA TRP A 80 -30.35 14.78 4.98
C TRP A 80 -31.69 14.39 5.63
N ASP A 81 -31.88 13.12 5.98
CA ASP A 81 -33.00 12.61 6.76
C ASP A 81 -32.57 11.37 7.58
N GLU A 82 -33.48 10.82 8.39
CA GLU A 82 -33.24 9.59 9.17
C GLU A 82 -33.27 8.30 8.32
N ASN A 83 -33.55 8.40 7.02
CA ASN A 83 -33.80 7.27 6.11
C ASN A 83 -32.82 7.21 4.92
N GLN A 84 -31.85 8.12 4.81
CA GLN A 84 -30.89 8.20 3.70
C GLN A 84 -29.49 8.51 4.20
N HIS A 85 -28.55 7.61 3.92
CA HIS A 85 -27.13 7.85 4.18
C HIS A 85 -26.47 8.71 3.08
N PRO A 86 -25.41 9.48 3.41
CA PRO A 86 -24.70 10.32 2.45
C PRO A 86 -23.54 9.61 1.73
N PHE A 87 -23.31 8.33 2.01
CA PHE A 87 -22.13 7.59 1.54
C PHE A 87 -22.31 6.94 0.17
N VAL A 88 -21.19 6.81 -0.54
CA VAL A 88 -21.03 6.09 -1.81
C VAL A 88 -19.68 5.39 -1.77
N PHE A 89 -19.61 4.14 -2.21
CA PHE A 89 -18.33 3.46 -2.40
C PHE A 89 -17.61 3.98 -3.65
N ALA A 90 -16.29 3.82 -3.73
CA ALA A 90 -15.47 4.38 -4.81
C ALA A 90 -15.88 3.89 -6.21
N GLN A 91 -16.43 2.68 -6.33
CA GLN A 91 -17.02 2.12 -7.55
C GLN A 91 -18.42 2.70 -7.90
N GLY A 92 -18.88 3.73 -7.21
CA GLY A 92 -20.16 4.41 -7.47
C GLY A 92 -21.37 3.76 -6.81
N ASP A 93 -21.21 2.69 -6.04
CA ASP A 93 -22.34 2.01 -5.39
C ASP A 93 -22.82 2.75 -4.14
N ARG A 94 -24.09 3.18 -4.14
CA ARG A 94 -24.77 3.79 -2.98
C ARG A 94 -25.59 2.79 -2.17
N THR A 95 -25.68 1.54 -2.59
CA THR A 95 -26.51 0.53 -1.92
C THR A 95 -25.72 -0.30 -0.92
N GLY A 96 -24.45 -0.57 -1.22
CA GLY A 96 -23.55 -1.44 -0.47
C GLY A 96 -23.46 -2.88 -0.99
N PHE A 97 -24.30 -3.26 -1.97
CA PHE A 97 -24.28 -4.60 -2.56
C PHE A 97 -23.14 -4.82 -3.56
N GLY A 98 -22.44 -3.77 -3.97
CA GLY A 98 -21.26 -3.86 -4.85
C GLY A 98 -19.95 -4.13 -4.11
N PHE A 99 -19.97 -4.17 -2.77
CA PHE A 99 -18.78 -4.48 -1.97
C PHE A 99 -18.42 -5.96 -2.14
N HIS A 100 -17.23 -6.22 -2.68
CA HIS A 100 -16.70 -7.55 -2.91
C HIS A 100 -15.21 -7.57 -2.57
N GLY A 101 -14.62 -8.76 -2.57
CA GLY A 101 -13.19 -8.94 -2.40
C GLY A 101 -12.68 -10.01 -3.35
N ASP A 102 -11.49 -9.78 -3.87
CA ASP A 102 -10.71 -10.78 -4.58
C ASP A 102 -9.54 -11.22 -3.68
N PHE A 103 -9.14 -12.46 -3.80
CA PHE A 103 -7.99 -12.99 -3.07
C PHE A 103 -7.05 -13.66 -4.05
N ILE A 104 -5.78 -13.28 -3.98
CA ILE A 104 -4.68 -13.92 -4.70
C ILE A 104 -3.68 -14.34 -3.64
N ASN A 105 -3.35 -15.64 -3.62
CA ASN A 105 -2.37 -16.14 -2.67
C ASN A 105 -0.95 -15.85 -3.17
N GLY A 106 -0.22 -15.00 -2.44
CA GLY A 106 1.21 -14.75 -2.65
C GLY A 106 2.13 -15.41 -1.62
N TRP A 107 1.60 -16.21 -0.70
CA TRP A 107 2.37 -16.83 0.37
C TRP A 107 3.17 -18.04 -0.14
N ASP A 108 4.34 -18.25 0.46
CA ASP A 108 4.99 -19.56 0.40
C ASP A 108 4.06 -20.60 1.07
N VAL A 109 3.69 -21.62 0.30
CA VAL A 109 2.67 -22.58 0.71
C VAL A 109 3.11 -23.41 1.92
N ASP A 110 4.40 -23.75 2.01
CA ASP A 110 4.93 -24.53 3.13
C ASP A 110 4.94 -23.70 4.42
N VAL A 111 5.27 -22.41 4.30
CA VAL A 111 5.21 -21.47 5.43
C VAL A 111 3.76 -21.28 5.90
N LEU A 112 2.83 -21.06 4.97
CA LEU A 112 1.42 -20.88 5.28
C LEU A 112 0.81 -22.12 5.95
N GLN A 113 1.18 -23.31 5.48
CA GLN A 113 0.72 -24.57 6.07
C GLN A 113 1.20 -24.71 7.52
N LYS A 114 2.50 -24.48 7.77
CA LYS A 114 3.05 -24.51 9.15
C LYS A 114 2.38 -23.49 10.06
N ALA A 115 2.15 -22.27 9.57
CA ALA A 115 1.45 -21.24 10.32
C ALA A 115 0.02 -21.67 10.70
N THR A 116 -0.69 -22.31 9.78
CA THR A 116 -2.05 -22.81 10.04
C THR A 116 -2.05 -23.90 11.11
N ASP A 117 -1.04 -24.77 11.12
CA ASP A 117 -0.95 -25.89 12.05
C ASP A 117 -0.45 -25.48 13.44
N GLU A 118 0.47 -24.52 13.53
CA GLU A 118 1.19 -24.19 14.78
C GLU A 118 0.69 -22.90 15.45
N CYS A 119 0.17 -21.93 14.70
CA CYS A 119 -0.18 -20.61 15.23
C CYS A 119 -1.64 -20.50 15.65
N THR A 120 -2.01 -21.31 16.64
CA THR A 120 -3.39 -21.49 17.10
C THR A 120 -3.73 -20.67 18.37
N ALA A 121 -3.02 -19.57 18.62
CA ALA A 121 -3.25 -18.76 19.81
C ALA A 121 -4.65 -18.12 19.78
N ASN A 122 -5.41 -18.25 20.88
CA ASN A 122 -6.75 -17.66 21.01
C ASN A 122 -6.76 -16.12 21.09
N SER A 123 -5.59 -15.49 21.21
CA SER A 123 -5.45 -14.03 21.25
C SER A 123 -5.89 -13.37 19.94
N GLY A 124 -5.70 -14.06 18.81
CA GLY A 124 -5.86 -13.48 17.47
C GLY A 124 -4.75 -12.51 17.08
N ASN A 125 -3.70 -12.38 17.90
CA ASN A 125 -2.53 -11.55 17.60
C ASN A 125 -1.54 -12.35 16.74
N VAL A 126 -1.04 -11.74 15.66
CA VAL A 126 -0.10 -12.40 14.74
C VAL A 126 1.29 -12.53 15.39
N GLU A 127 1.62 -11.61 16.29
CA GLU A 127 2.89 -11.56 17.04
C GLU A 127 3.09 -12.77 17.97
N ASP A 128 2.01 -13.47 18.34
CA ASP A 128 2.08 -14.67 19.17
C ASP A 128 2.51 -15.91 18.36
N CYS A 129 2.59 -15.80 17.03
CA CYS A 129 3.03 -16.86 16.12
C CYS A 129 4.56 -16.82 15.96
N PRO A 130 5.32 -17.77 16.54
CA PRO A 130 6.79 -17.74 16.50
C PRO A 130 7.39 -18.03 15.11
N LEU A 131 6.56 -18.37 14.13
CA LEU A 131 6.98 -18.66 12.76
C LEU A 131 7.19 -17.40 11.91
N PHE A 132 6.68 -16.24 12.35
CA PHE A 132 6.75 -15.01 11.58
C PHE A 132 7.77 -14.04 12.17
N ASP A 133 8.71 -13.61 11.33
CA ASP A 133 9.46 -12.38 11.54
C ASP A 133 8.66 -11.23 10.93
N LEU A 134 7.99 -10.46 11.79
CA LEU A 134 7.09 -9.39 11.36
C LEU A 134 7.84 -8.08 11.15
N TYR A 135 7.52 -7.40 10.06
CA TYR A 135 7.91 -6.01 9.86
C TYR A 135 7.26 -5.12 10.93
N THR A 136 8.02 -4.14 11.39
CA THR A 136 7.50 -3.07 12.23
C THR A 136 6.46 -2.24 11.49
N GLY A 137 5.58 -1.56 12.23
CA GLY A 137 4.59 -0.67 11.62
C GLY A 137 5.22 0.40 10.70
N ASP A 138 6.41 0.90 11.05
CA ASP A 138 7.14 1.87 10.23
C ASP A 138 7.61 1.27 8.89
N GLU A 139 8.11 0.04 8.89
CA GLU A 139 8.53 -0.68 7.68
C GLU A 139 7.34 -0.97 6.77
N CYS A 140 6.23 -1.44 7.34
CA CYS A 140 4.98 -1.63 6.61
C CYS A 140 4.50 -0.32 5.96
N GLN A 141 4.63 0.81 6.64
CA GLN A 141 4.25 2.12 6.09
C GLN A 141 5.25 2.66 5.05
N ALA A 142 6.50 2.20 5.07
CA ALA A 142 7.54 2.52 4.10
C ALA A 142 7.43 1.68 2.82
N CYS A 143 6.85 0.47 2.90
CA CYS A 143 6.58 -0.40 1.76
C CYS A 143 5.43 0.15 0.91
N ARG A 144 5.75 1.07 0.01
CA ARG A 144 4.78 1.72 -0.90
C ARG A 144 5.16 1.44 -2.35
N LEU A 145 4.14 1.41 -3.20
CA LEU A 145 4.35 1.44 -4.64
C LEU A 145 4.36 2.89 -5.13
N PRO A 146 5.32 3.28 -5.97
CA PRO A 146 5.28 4.56 -6.66
C PRO A 146 4.00 4.71 -7.49
N PRO A 147 3.38 5.91 -7.53
CA PRO A 147 2.27 6.19 -8.42
C PRO A 147 2.65 5.92 -9.88
N SER A 148 1.78 5.26 -10.62
CA SER A 148 1.95 5.00 -12.06
C SER A 148 0.76 5.49 -12.89
N VAL A 149 -0.14 6.25 -12.29
CA VAL A 149 -1.34 6.82 -12.92
C VAL A 149 -1.37 8.28 -12.51
N ASP A 150 -1.32 9.17 -13.50
CA ASP A 150 -1.41 10.62 -13.27
C ASP A 150 -2.88 11.01 -13.05
N GLU A 151 -3.34 10.88 -11.81
CA GLU A 151 -4.66 11.31 -11.39
C GLU A 151 -4.65 11.88 -9.96
N PRO A 152 -5.54 12.85 -9.65
CA PRO A 152 -5.67 13.35 -8.29
C PRO A 152 -6.33 12.29 -7.39
N ILE A 153 -5.54 11.65 -6.53
CA ILE A 153 -6.01 10.62 -5.57
C ILE A 153 -6.12 11.12 -4.11
N THR A 154 -5.83 12.39 -3.85
CA THR A 154 -5.85 12.96 -2.51
C THR A 154 -6.68 14.25 -2.44
N GLY A 155 -7.07 14.63 -1.22
CA GLY A 155 -7.84 15.84 -0.98
C GLY A 155 -9.34 15.68 -1.27
N LYS A 156 -9.99 16.81 -1.55
CA LYS A 156 -11.42 16.84 -1.92
C LYS A 156 -11.53 16.71 -3.43
N LEU A 157 -12.09 15.60 -3.88
CA LEU A 157 -12.32 15.32 -5.30
C LEU A 157 -13.73 15.80 -5.71
N ASP A 158 -13.84 16.34 -6.92
CA ASP A 158 -15.11 16.78 -7.50
C ASP A 158 -15.95 15.61 -8.04
N SER A 159 -15.31 14.48 -8.32
CA SER A 159 -15.94 13.25 -8.80
C SER A 159 -15.19 12.02 -8.30
N LEU A 160 -15.81 10.83 -8.38
CA LEU A 160 -15.14 9.58 -8.02
C LEU A 160 -14.07 9.23 -9.08
N PRO A 161 -12.85 8.82 -8.68
CA PRO A 161 -11.82 8.35 -9.60
C PRO A 161 -12.33 7.23 -10.53
N GLY A 162 -11.72 7.12 -11.71
CA GLY A 162 -12.07 6.10 -12.70
C GLY A 162 -13.44 6.28 -13.38
N CYS A 163 -14.01 7.50 -13.37
CA CYS A 163 -15.33 7.80 -13.95
C CYS A 163 -16.45 6.90 -13.43
N ASN A 164 -16.51 6.69 -12.12
CA ASN A 164 -17.56 5.89 -11.48
C ASN A 164 -18.72 6.79 -11.04
N PRO A 165 -19.77 7.04 -11.87
CA PRO A 165 -20.90 7.85 -11.41
C PRO A 165 -21.64 7.14 -10.28
N PRO A 166 -22.18 7.88 -9.30
CA PRO A 166 -23.01 7.28 -8.27
C PRO A 166 -24.27 6.64 -8.85
N THR A 167 -24.57 5.41 -8.43
CA THR A 167 -25.75 4.64 -8.81
C THR A 167 -26.54 4.20 -7.58
N ASN A 168 -27.87 4.15 -7.69
CA ASN A 168 -28.75 3.79 -6.57
C ASN A 168 -29.25 2.33 -6.62
N GLY A 169 -28.85 1.56 -7.64
CA GLY A 169 -29.40 0.24 -7.92
C GLY A 169 -30.93 0.25 -8.12
N PRO A 170 -31.58 -0.94 -8.15
CA PRO A 170 -30.98 -2.28 -8.16
C PRO A 170 -30.46 -2.69 -9.55
N ASP A 171 -30.73 -1.88 -10.58
CA ASP A 171 -30.26 -2.15 -11.93
C ASP A 171 -28.73 -2.09 -12.02
N TYR A 172 -28.18 -2.77 -13.02
CA TYR A 172 -26.74 -2.74 -13.30
C TYR A 172 -26.25 -1.29 -13.50
N ALA A 173 -25.08 -0.99 -12.93
CA ALA A 173 -24.44 0.29 -13.14
C ALA A 173 -24.15 0.50 -14.64
N PRO A 174 -24.52 1.65 -15.23
CA PRO A 174 -24.28 1.91 -16.64
C PRO A 174 -22.79 2.15 -16.90
N GLN A 175 -22.20 1.43 -17.85
CA GLN A 175 -20.84 1.71 -18.30
C GLN A 175 -20.77 3.10 -18.95
N GLN A 176 -19.94 3.99 -18.40
CA GLN A 176 -19.71 5.32 -18.96
C GLN A 176 -18.42 5.31 -19.78
N PRO A 177 -18.38 5.97 -20.95
CA PRO A 177 -17.13 6.22 -21.65
C PRO A 177 -16.26 7.14 -20.79
N CYS A 178 -15.09 6.65 -20.38
CA CYS A 178 -14.14 7.37 -19.55
C CYS A 178 -12.84 7.59 -20.32
N ASN A 179 -12.28 8.80 -20.22
CA ASN A 179 -10.90 9.02 -20.60
C ASN A 179 -10.01 8.59 -19.44
N THR A 180 -9.68 7.30 -19.37
CA THR A 180 -8.82 6.76 -18.32
C THR A 180 -7.37 7.18 -18.57
N PRO A 181 -6.68 7.78 -17.59
CA PRO A 181 -5.25 8.02 -17.71
C PRO A 181 -4.52 6.70 -18.00
N ALA A 182 -3.53 6.75 -18.89
CA ALA A 182 -2.72 5.58 -19.17
C ALA A 182 -1.83 5.26 -17.97
N ILE A 183 -1.59 3.97 -17.73
CA ILE A 183 -0.55 3.54 -16.80
C ILE A 183 0.79 3.97 -17.40
N SER A 184 1.55 4.77 -16.66
CA SER A 184 2.85 5.32 -17.02
C SER A 184 3.98 4.61 -16.27
N THR A 185 5.22 4.99 -16.59
CA THR A 185 6.37 4.61 -15.79
C THR A 185 6.17 5.12 -14.35
N PRO A 186 6.46 4.30 -13.33
CA PRO A 186 6.26 4.73 -11.95
C PRO A 186 7.08 5.98 -11.62
N GLU A 187 6.43 6.92 -10.94
CA GLU A 187 7.01 8.18 -10.49
C GLU A 187 8.21 7.92 -9.59
N GLN A 188 9.29 8.66 -9.81
CA GLN A 188 10.47 8.62 -8.95
C GLN A 188 10.38 9.77 -7.95
N GLN A 189 10.44 9.49 -6.65
CA GLN A 189 10.34 10.52 -5.60
C GLN A 189 11.70 11.12 -5.21
N PHE A 190 12.48 11.47 -6.22
CA PHE A 190 13.75 12.17 -6.04
C PHE A 190 14.00 13.14 -7.19
N THR A 191 14.86 14.13 -6.94
CA THR A 191 15.36 15.04 -7.97
C THR A 191 16.71 14.54 -8.41
N ASP A 192 16.90 14.35 -9.72
CA ASP A 192 18.19 13.88 -10.24
C ASP A 192 19.28 14.95 -10.03
N MET A 193 20.32 14.58 -9.30
CA MET A 193 21.46 15.44 -8.95
C MET A 193 22.79 14.89 -9.45
N THR A 194 22.77 13.90 -10.35
CA THR A 194 24.00 13.25 -10.85
C THR A 194 24.92 14.24 -11.55
N ASP A 195 24.35 15.23 -12.26
CA ASP A 195 25.10 16.31 -12.92
C ASP A 195 25.83 17.22 -11.93
N LYS A 196 25.45 17.19 -10.64
CA LYS A 196 26.12 17.89 -9.54
C LYS A 196 27.01 16.98 -8.69
N GLY A 197 27.22 15.73 -9.10
CA GLY A 197 28.04 14.77 -8.35
C GLY A 197 27.36 14.19 -7.12
N TRP A 198 26.02 14.14 -7.10
CA TRP A 198 25.25 13.50 -6.03
C TRP A 198 24.33 12.43 -6.62
N GLU A 199 24.28 11.27 -5.98
CA GLU A 199 23.34 10.21 -6.30
C GLU A 199 22.30 10.07 -5.20
N TYR A 200 21.06 9.85 -5.60
CA TYR A 200 19.98 9.52 -4.68
C TYR A 200 20.15 8.09 -4.16
N VAL A 201 20.23 7.94 -2.84
CA VAL A 201 20.41 6.63 -2.17
C VAL A 201 19.06 5.99 -1.85
N GLY A 202 18.07 6.79 -1.49
CA GLY A 202 16.75 6.31 -1.09
C GLY A 202 16.10 7.14 0.00
N CYS A 203 14.93 6.69 0.46
CA CYS A 203 14.22 7.28 1.58
C CYS A 203 14.56 6.54 2.88
N GLY A 204 15.32 7.20 3.76
CA GLY A 204 15.73 6.62 5.05
C GLY A 204 14.84 7.07 6.20
N LYS A 205 14.74 6.23 7.24
CA LYS A 205 14.04 6.59 8.48
C LYS A 205 14.86 7.64 9.23
N ASP A 206 14.19 8.65 9.79
CA ASP A 206 14.80 9.60 10.73
C ASP A 206 14.04 9.63 12.07
N GLY A 207 14.59 10.27 13.10
CA GLY A 207 13.96 10.33 14.43
C GLY A 207 14.95 10.69 15.52
N GLY A 208 14.63 10.39 16.78
CA GLY A 208 15.57 10.58 17.90
C GLY A 208 16.25 9.26 18.30
N PRO A 209 17.60 9.16 18.35
CA PRO A 209 18.58 10.11 17.81
C PRO A 209 18.53 10.20 16.27
N ARG A 210 18.95 11.37 15.73
CA ARG A 210 18.89 11.69 14.29
C ARG A 210 19.84 10.81 13.49
N THR A 211 19.43 10.48 12.27
CA THR A 211 20.21 9.70 11.31
C THR A 211 21.52 10.41 10.93
N PHE A 212 21.45 11.72 10.68
CA PHE A 212 22.59 12.61 10.45
C PHE A 212 22.66 13.63 11.58
N GLN A 213 23.85 13.79 12.17
CA GLN A 213 24.08 14.62 13.37
C GLN A 213 25.15 15.68 13.17
N GLY A 214 25.77 15.73 11.99
CA GLY A 214 26.74 16.74 11.58
C GLY A 214 26.11 18.09 11.22
N GLY A 215 26.12 18.44 9.94
CA GLY A 215 25.67 19.74 9.43
C GLY A 215 24.15 19.88 9.46
N VAL A 216 23.65 21.08 9.75
CA VAL A 216 22.21 21.37 9.77
C VAL A 216 21.94 22.73 9.14
N TYR A 217 21.00 22.74 8.18
CA TYR A 217 20.56 23.94 7.50
C TYR A 217 19.03 23.93 7.32
N PHE A 218 18.39 25.04 7.65
CA PHE A 218 16.94 25.21 7.52
C PHE A 218 16.63 26.39 6.61
N ASP A 219 15.74 26.16 5.65
CA ASP A 219 15.23 27.21 4.76
C ASP A 219 13.80 26.89 4.35
N GLY A 220 12.88 27.85 4.53
CA GLY A 220 11.51 27.71 4.04
C GLY A 220 11.41 27.69 2.51
N GLN A 221 12.48 28.07 1.81
CA GLN A 221 12.63 27.98 0.36
C GLN A 221 13.64 26.88 -0.03
N MET A 222 13.72 25.79 0.74
CA MET A 222 14.62 24.67 0.45
C MET A 222 14.38 24.09 -0.93
N THR A 223 15.47 23.71 -1.60
CA THR A 223 15.49 22.86 -2.79
C THR A 223 16.52 21.75 -2.55
N VAL A 224 16.44 20.65 -3.28
CA VAL A 224 17.42 19.55 -3.21
C VAL A 224 18.82 20.11 -3.46
N ALA A 225 18.97 20.94 -4.50
CA ALA A 225 20.22 21.60 -4.83
C ALA A 225 20.80 22.46 -3.69
N LYS A 226 19.98 23.22 -2.97
CA LYS A 226 20.44 24.03 -1.83
C LYS A 226 21.03 23.16 -0.72
N CYS A 227 20.41 22.03 -0.43
CA CYS A 227 20.92 21.11 0.58
C CYS A 227 22.25 20.48 0.15
N MET A 228 22.33 19.97 -1.09
CA MET A 228 23.57 19.40 -1.64
C MET A 228 24.72 20.43 -1.63
N ASP A 229 24.46 21.65 -2.08
CA ASP A 229 25.45 22.73 -2.12
C ASP A 229 25.95 23.10 -0.71
N TYR A 230 25.05 23.12 0.29
CA TYR A 230 25.41 23.34 1.70
C TYR A 230 26.27 22.20 2.25
N CYS A 231 25.84 20.94 2.11
CA CYS A 231 26.58 19.79 2.64
C CYS A 231 27.97 19.66 2.01
N ALA A 232 28.08 19.83 0.68
CA ALA A 232 29.36 19.83 -0.03
C ALA A 232 30.31 20.92 0.50
N LYS A 233 29.80 22.14 0.70
CA LYS A 233 30.59 23.27 1.20
C LYS A 233 31.12 23.03 2.61
N GLU A 234 30.34 22.39 3.47
CA GLU A 234 30.73 22.05 4.84
C GLU A 234 31.58 20.76 4.93
N GLY A 235 31.86 20.11 3.79
CA GLY A 235 32.75 18.95 3.71
C GLY A 235 32.09 17.60 4.01
N TYR A 236 30.77 17.52 3.92
CA TYR A 236 30.00 16.30 4.14
C TYR A 236 29.74 15.55 2.83
N SER A 237 29.78 14.21 2.88
CA SER A 237 29.54 13.32 1.75
C SER A 237 28.10 12.78 1.70
N TYR A 238 27.31 13.00 2.75
CA TYR A 238 25.89 12.66 2.82
C TYR A 238 25.06 13.90 3.10
N ALA A 239 23.89 13.93 2.46
CA ALA A 239 22.89 14.96 2.59
C ALA A 239 21.51 14.32 2.69
N GLY A 240 20.69 14.79 3.62
CA GLY A 240 19.34 14.30 3.88
C GLY A 240 18.37 15.45 3.98
N LEU A 241 17.32 15.44 3.17
CA LEU A 241 16.25 16.44 3.25
C LEU A 241 15.08 15.91 4.05
N GLU A 242 14.55 16.71 4.97
CA GLU A 242 13.37 16.38 5.77
C GLU A 242 12.35 17.53 5.79
N TYR A 243 11.08 17.18 5.93
CA TYR A 243 10.00 18.10 6.28
C TYR A 243 9.94 19.36 5.40
N ALA A 244 10.15 19.18 4.09
CA ALA A 244 10.11 20.20 3.03
C ALA A 244 11.16 21.32 3.12
N SER A 245 11.86 21.47 4.24
CA SER A 245 12.58 22.71 4.60
C SER A 245 13.88 22.48 5.36
N GLN A 246 14.16 21.24 5.74
CA GLN A 246 15.29 20.88 6.59
C GLN A 246 16.33 20.13 5.77
N CYS A 247 17.59 20.43 6.01
CA CYS A 247 18.74 19.77 5.41
C CYS A 247 19.68 19.34 6.53
N TYR A 248 20.05 18.06 6.50
CA TYR A 248 20.97 17.42 7.43
C TYR A 248 22.14 16.83 6.65
N CYS A 249 23.35 16.98 7.17
CA CYS A 249 24.55 16.52 6.48
C CYS A 249 25.40 15.68 7.42
N ASP A 250 26.08 14.69 6.86
CA ASP A 250 27.06 13.90 7.60
C ASP A 250 28.10 13.27 6.66
N VAL A 251 29.09 12.58 7.21
CA VAL A 251 30.04 11.78 6.42
C VAL A 251 29.63 10.31 6.31
N ASP A 252 28.73 9.88 7.20
CA ASP A 252 28.14 8.53 7.23
C ASP A 252 26.86 8.56 8.11
N TYR A 253 26.13 7.46 8.13
CA TYR A 253 25.01 7.23 9.04
C TYR A 253 25.49 7.17 10.49
N GLN A 254 24.97 8.04 11.35
CA GLN A 254 25.36 8.09 12.77
C GLN A 254 24.60 7.08 13.64
N VAL A 255 23.57 6.46 13.08
CA VAL A 255 22.73 5.48 13.75
C VAL A 255 22.63 4.27 12.82
N ALA A 256 22.92 3.08 13.35
CA ALA A 256 22.77 1.83 12.61
C ALA A 256 21.32 1.65 12.13
N ASP A 257 21.16 0.87 11.06
CA ASP A 257 19.85 0.54 10.48
C ASP A 257 19.03 1.75 9.98
N ARG A 258 19.71 2.87 9.68
CA ARG A 258 19.10 4.07 9.08
C ARG A 258 19.36 4.23 7.58
N ALA A 259 20.21 3.39 7.01
CA ALA A 259 20.37 3.32 5.57
C ALA A 259 19.04 2.95 4.90
N PRO A 260 18.68 3.59 3.77
CA PRO A 260 17.54 3.15 2.97
C PRO A 260 17.69 1.68 2.57
N VAL A 261 16.57 0.97 2.50
CA VAL A 261 16.51 -0.39 1.96
C VAL A 261 16.24 -0.30 0.46
N ASP A 262 17.05 -0.98 -0.35
CA ASP A 262 16.91 -0.97 -1.80
C ASP A 262 15.51 -1.43 -2.24
N GLY A 263 14.93 -0.71 -3.18
CA GLY A 263 13.58 -0.98 -3.69
C GLY A 263 12.43 -0.57 -2.75
N ILE A 264 12.71 -0.07 -1.54
CA ILE A 264 11.67 0.43 -0.63
C ILE A 264 11.49 1.94 -0.84
N TYR A 265 10.32 2.31 -1.36
CA TYR A 265 9.95 3.69 -1.67
C TYR A 265 10.00 4.64 -0.46
N GLY A 266 9.66 4.13 0.73
CA GLY A 266 9.72 4.89 1.97
C GLY A 266 8.61 5.92 2.13
N ARG A 267 8.83 6.88 3.02
CA ARG A 267 7.86 7.92 3.42
C ARG A 267 8.27 9.34 2.99
N CYS A 268 9.10 9.45 1.95
CA CYS A 268 9.63 10.70 1.45
C CYS A 268 8.73 11.24 0.34
N ALA A 269 7.65 11.90 0.71
CA ALA A 269 6.65 12.41 -0.24
C ALA A 269 6.27 13.89 0.01
N MET A 270 7.06 14.62 0.82
CA MET A 270 6.84 16.05 1.02
C MET A 270 7.60 16.84 -0.03
N ASN A 271 6.86 17.68 -0.76
CA ASN A 271 7.47 18.56 -1.75
C ASN A 271 8.31 19.64 -1.06
N CYS A 272 9.38 20.07 -1.72
CA CYS A 272 10.27 21.11 -1.19
C CYS A 272 9.55 22.46 -1.05
N GLY A 273 9.93 23.24 -0.04
CA GLY A 273 9.33 24.56 0.20
C GLY A 273 9.70 25.62 -0.84
N GLY A 274 10.85 25.46 -1.50
CA GLY A 274 11.33 26.34 -2.58
C GLY A 274 10.95 25.88 -3.98
N ASP A 275 10.63 24.60 -4.18
CA ASP A 275 10.19 24.05 -5.46
C ASP A 275 9.25 22.86 -5.23
N SER A 276 7.97 23.03 -5.58
CA SER A 276 6.97 21.99 -5.36
C SER A 276 7.08 20.80 -6.33
N SER A 277 7.97 20.86 -7.33
CA SER A 277 8.28 19.73 -8.22
C SER A 277 9.38 18.81 -7.68
N GLU A 278 10.08 19.23 -6.62
CA GLU A 278 11.13 18.45 -5.97
C GLU A 278 10.62 17.82 -4.66
N VAL A 279 11.25 16.72 -4.24
CA VAL A 279 10.89 15.98 -3.01
C VAL A 279 11.96 16.19 -1.93
N CYS A 280 11.54 16.70 -0.78
CA CYS A 280 12.36 17.06 0.37
C CYS A 280 11.96 16.26 1.63
N GLY A 281 12.02 14.94 1.53
CA GLY A 281 11.80 14.02 2.64
C GLY A 281 10.34 13.88 3.05
N GLY A 282 10.14 13.61 4.34
CA GLY A 282 8.83 13.47 4.97
C GLY A 282 8.93 13.56 6.49
N PRO A 283 7.83 13.42 7.23
CA PRO A 283 7.88 13.41 8.69
C PRO A 283 8.67 12.19 9.18
N ASN A 284 9.79 12.40 9.89
CA ASN A 284 10.71 11.35 10.34
C ASN A 284 11.27 10.51 9.18
N ALA A 285 11.48 11.12 8.00
CA ALA A 285 11.99 10.44 6.81
C ALA A 285 12.87 11.37 5.97
N LEU A 286 14.10 10.93 5.67
CA LEU A 286 15.09 11.69 4.91
C LEU A 286 15.13 11.22 3.46
N SER A 287 14.99 12.15 2.50
CA SER A 287 15.45 11.92 1.13
C SER A 287 16.97 12.02 1.13
N ILE A 288 17.66 10.88 1.03
CA ILE A 288 19.11 10.80 1.23
C ILE A 288 19.83 10.79 -0.11
N TYR A 289 20.86 11.62 -0.20
CA TYR A 289 21.80 11.69 -1.30
C TYR A 289 23.22 11.50 -0.77
N ARG A 290 24.07 10.93 -1.62
CA ARG A 290 25.49 10.71 -1.35
C ARG A 290 26.32 11.33 -2.47
N ALA A 291 27.46 11.93 -2.10
CA ALA A 291 28.44 12.40 -3.07
C ALA A 291 29.04 11.20 -3.81
N CYS A 292 29.11 11.29 -5.14
CA CYS A 292 29.54 10.16 -5.97
C CYS A 292 31.05 9.91 -5.86
N ASP A 293 31.44 8.64 -5.85
CA ASP A 293 32.83 8.24 -5.94
C ASP A 293 33.34 8.33 -7.39
N ASP A 294 34.49 8.98 -7.59
CA ASP A 294 35.19 9.09 -8.89
C ASP A 294 34.32 9.51 -10.09
N GLY A 295 33.23 10.26 -9.85
CA GLY A 295 32.31 10.78 -10.87
C GLY A 295 31.30 9.78 -11.42
N ALA A 296 31.22 8.56 -10.86
CA ALA A 296 30.19 7.58 -11.23
C ALA A 296 28.98 7.71 -10.29
N CYS A 297 27.94 8.40 -10.74
CA CYS A 297 26.69 8.56 -9.99
C CYS A 297 25.62 7.60 -10.50
N ASN A 298 24.94 6.88 -9.60
CA ASN A 298 23.78 6.06 -9.95
C ASN A 298 22.66 6.24 -8.93
N ASN A 299 21.57 6.88 -9.34
CA ASN A 299 20.39 7.00 -8.49
C ASN A 299 19.76 5.64 -8.23
N ASN A 300 19.32 5.42 -6.98
CA ASN A 300 18.48 4.29 -6.64
C ASN A 300 17.08 4.49 -7.25
N MET A 301 16.72 3.59 -8.16
CA MET A 301 15.48 3.67 -8.92
C MET A 301 14.42 2.73 -8.35
N PHE A 302 13.19 3.20 -8.23
CA PHE A 302 12.06 2.37 -7.86
C PHE A 302 11.44 1.77 -9.12
N LEU A 303 11.64 0.47 -9.31
CA LEU A 303 11.09 -0.28 -10.42
C LEU A 303 9.92 -1.13 -9.94
N VAL A 304 8.76 -0.98 -10.58
CA VAL A 304 7.63 -1.90 -10.38
C VAL A 304 7.70 -2.96 -11.47
N ASN A 305 7.94 -4.21 -11.09
CA ASN A 305 7.90 -5.32 -12.05
C ASN A 305 6.48 -5.44 -12.64
N GLY A 306 6.38 -5.45 -13.97
CA GLY A 306 5.12 -5.61 -14.71
C GLY A 306 4.67 -4.41 -15.55
N THR A 307 5.32 -3.24 -15.46
CA THR A 307 4.96 -2.03 -16.23
C THR A 307 5.86 -1.73 -17.42
N GLY A 308 7.00 -2.41 -17.56
CA GLY A 308 7.91 -2.25 -18.70
C GLY A 308 7.83 -3.44 -19.66
N SER A 309 7.54 -3.20 -20.94
CA SER A 309 7.54 -4.29 -21.93
C SER A 309 8.93 -4.88 -22.22
N ASN A 310 10.04 -4.35 -21.69
CA ASN A 310 11.37 -4.80 -22.11
C ASN A 310 12.57 -4.62 -21.15
N ASN A 311 12.42 -4.27 -19.87
CA ASN A 311 13.57 -4.19 -18.96
C ASN A 311 13.39 -5.05 -17.71
N ARG A 312 13.98 -6.25 -17.73
CA ARG A 312 14.27 -7.01 -16.51
C ARG A 312 15.32 -6.23 -15.71
N PRO A 313 15.09 -5.88 -14.43
CA PRO A 313 16.16 -5.41 -13.57
C PRO A 313 17.23 -6.49 -13.47
N ARG A 314 18.49 -6.09 -13.59
CA ARG A 314 19.64 -6.96 -13.38
C ARG A 314 19.73 -7.24 -11.87
N SER A 315 19.76 -8.53 -11.52
CA SER A 315 20.02 -9.13 -10.20
C SER A 315 19.10 -8.72 -9.03
N LEU A 316 17.93 -9.35 -8.94
CA LEU A 316 17.48 -9.95 -7.68
C LEU A 316 17.77 -11.46 -7.80
N GLU A 317 19.04 -11.85 -7.65
CA GLU A 317 19.35 -13.26 -7.41
C GLU A 317 18.92 -13.60 -5.97
N SER A 318 18.15 -14.69 -5.85
CA SER A 318 17.69 -15.32 -4.60
C SER A 318 16.53 -14.62 -3.86
N ARG A 319 15.29 -14.89 -4.31
CA ARG A 319 14.34 -15.81 -3.62
C ARG A 319 13.00 -15.87 -4.37
N SER A 320 12.64 -17.09 -4.79
CA SER A 320 11.33 -17.53 -5.29
C SER A 320 10.90 -17.02 -6.66
N GLU A 321 11.47 -17.59 -7.72
CA GLU A 321 10.82 -17.61 -9.04
C GLU A 321 9.55 -18.46 -8.95
N MET A 322 8.39 -17.80 -9.07
CA MET A 322 7.09 -18.45 -9.27
C MET A 322 7.06 -19.03 -10.69
N ILE A 323 7.44 -20.30 -10.83
CA ILE A 323 7.28 -21.06 -12.08
C ILE A 323 5.78 -21.39 -12.20
N LEU A 324 5.05 -20.65 -13.02
CA LEU A 324 3.75 -21.11 -13.52
C LEU A 324 4.00 -22.34 -14.42
N PRO A 325 3.39 -23.51 -14.18
CA PRO A 325 3.46 -24.59 -15.14
C PRO A 325 2.59 -24.24 -16.36
N ASP A 326 3.26 -23.97 -17.48
CA ASP A 326 2.66 -24.04 -18.81
C ASP A 326 2.11 -25.47 -19.01
N ARG A 327 0.79 -25.59 -19.11
CA ARG A 327 0.13 -26.79 -19.62
C ARG A 327 -0.69 -26.40 -20.85
N SER A 328 0.00 -26.46 -21.98
CA SER A 328 -0.57 -26.87 -23.25
C SER A 328 -1.46 -28.12 -23.05
N PHE A 329 -2.74 -27.97 -23.37
CA PHE A 329 -3.68 -29.08 -23.46
C PHE A 329 -3.55 -29.73 -24.84
N ALA A 330 -3.19 -31.02 -24.82
CA ALA A 330 -3.55 -32.01 -25.83
C ALA A 330 -4.44 -33.06 -25.14
#